data_AF-A0A7C7KJT0-F1
#
_entry.id   AF-A0A7C7KJT0-F1
#
_cell.length_a   1.000
_cell.length_b   1.000
_cell.length_c   1.000
_cell.angle_alpha   90.00
_cell.angle_beta   90.00
_cell.angle_gamma   90.00
#
_symmetry.space_group_name_H-M   'P 1'
#
loop_
_entity.id
_entity.type
_entity.pdbx_description
1 polymer ?
#
loop_
_entity_poly.entity_id
_entity_poly.type
_entity_poly.pdbx_seq_one_letter_code
_entity_poly.pdbx_strand_id
1 'polypeptide(L)'
;DADPAIVEAVAAEHEATIDYMNEGVGETTAPINSYFALVADDPSIQIVTNAQKWYVEKIVRGTEYEGIPILSAGAPFKAGGRQGADYYTVLEPGDIALKNVADLYIYPNTLRVVKLNGAQVREWLEMSAGQFNQIDPGAAGEQALINTGFPSYNFDVIDGVSYKIDVTKPARYNKEGEVVSQHHRIVDLTFDGKAVTEEMEFLVATNNYRASGGGNFPALDGSSVIIEAPDENRTVLANYIFDQKSINPAADNNWSFAPIGGAAKVTFTTSPGAQAIAEQMGFTMLGDAEGGFAKYGIDLNKLGQ
;
A
#
# COMPACT_ATOMS: atom_id res chain seq x y z
N ASP A 1 7.91 -28.42 21.65
CA ASP A 1 9.01 -28.62 20.70
C ASP A 1 8.55 -29.49 19.54
N ALA A 2 9.14 -29.29 18.35
CA ALA A 2 8.83 -30.10 17.18
C ALA A 2 9.34 -31.55 17.36
N ASP A 3 8.63 -32.52 16.77
CA ASP A 3 9.02 -33.94 16.82
C ASP A 3 10.35 -34.15 16.06
N PRO A 4 11.42 -34.66 16.71
CA PRO A 4 12.72 -34.84 16.07
C PRO A 4 12.68 -35.72 14.82
N ALA A 5 11.82 -36.74 14.78
CA ALA A 5 11.71 -37.64 13.62
C ALA A 5 11.12 -36.91 12.41
N ILE A 6 10.22 -35.95 12.63
CA ILE A 6 9.67 -35.11 11.56
C ILE A 6 10.71 -34.11 11.07
N VAL A 7 11.44 -33.47 12.00
CA VAL A 7 12.51 -32.52 11.64
C VAL A 7 13.57 -33.20 10.77
N GLU A 8 14.01 -34.40 11.15
CA GLU A 8 14.98 -35.17 10.36
C GLU A 8 14.41 -35.59 9.00
N ALA A 9 13.14 -36.00 8.95
CA ALA A 9 12.49 -36.45 7.71
C ALA A 9 12.33 -35.35 6.64
N VAL A 10 12.28 -34.07 7.03
CA VAL A 10 12.10 -32.93 6.10
C VAL A 10 13.34 -32.04 5.97
N ALA A 11 14.46 -32.43 6.58
CA ALA A 11 15.66 -31.58 6.66
C ALA A 11 16.21 -31.23 5.27
N ALA A 12 16.22 -32.18 4.34
CA ALA A 12 16.73 -31.96 3.00
C ALA A 12 15.87 -30.95 2.21
N GLU A 13 14.54 -31.09 2.26
CA GLU A 13 13.60 -30.17 1.63
C GLU A 13 13.63 -28.78 2.30
N HIS A 14 13.86 -28.71 3.60
CA HIS A 14 14.01 -27.46 4.34
C HIS A 14 15.22 -26.66 3.84
N GLU A 15 16.41 -27.28 3.80
CA GLU A 15 17.63 -26.64 3.31
C GLU A 15 17.49 -26.26 1.82
N ALA A 16 16.95 -27.15 0.99
CA ALA A 16 16.70 -26.85 -0.42
C ALA A 16 15.74 -25.65 -0.61
N THR A 17 14.75 -25.50 0.28
CA THR A 17 13.84 -24.34 0.26
C THR A 17 14.57 -23.07 0.68
N ILE A 18 15.43 -23.12 1.70
CA ILE A 18 16.25 -21.97 2.10
C ILE A 18 17.15 -21.53 0.95
N ASP A 19 17.84 -22.47 0.30
CA ASP A 19 18.71 -22.18 -0.84
C ASP A 19 17.93 -21.55 -1.99
N TYR A 20 16.78 -22.13 -2.36
CA TYR A 20 15.89 -21.59 -3.39
C TYR A 20 15.43 -20.16 -3.03
N MET A 21 14.98 -19.92 -1.80
CA MET A 21 14.54 -18.58 -1.37
C MET A 21 15.67 -17.55 -1.31
N ASN A 22 16.93 -17.98 -1.30
CA ASN A 22 18.11 -17.12 -1.39
C ASN A 22 18.56 -16.87 -2.84
N GLU A 23 17.93 -17.48 -3.85
CA GLU A 23 18.26 -17.19 -5.25
C GLU A 23 18.02 -15.71 -5.58
N GLY A 24 19.03 -15.11 -6.24
CA GLY A 24 19.05 -13.70 -6.60
C GLY A 24 18.09 -13.39 -7.76
N VAL A 25 17.41 -12.25 -7.65
CA VAL A 25 16.42 -11.75 -8.61
C VAL A 25 16.91 -10.44 -9.25
N GLY A 26 17.69 -9.63 -8.53
CA GLY A 26 18.24 -8.36 -9.00
C GLY A 26 18.86 -7.57 -7.86
N GLU A 27 18.99 -6.25 -8.00
CA GLU A 27 19.57 -5.36 -6.99
C GLU A 27 18.70 -4.11 -6.77
N THR A 28 18.66 -3.55 -5.56
CA THR A 28 18.08 -2.23 -5.28
C THR A 28 19.16 -1.22 -4.91
N THR A 29 19.13 -0.02 -5.49
CA THR A 29 20.07 1.06 -5.17
C THR A 29 19.59 1.97 -4.03
N ALA A 30 18.35 1.80 -3.58
CA ALA A 30 17.75 2.57 -2.50
C ALA A 30 17.11 1.65 -1.44
N PRO A 31 17.02 2.10 -0.18
CA PRO A 31 16.36 1.33 0.86
C PRO A 31 14.86 1.22 0.57
N ILE A 32 14.28 0.05 0.87
CA ILE A 32 12.84 -0.19 0.82
C ILE A 32 12.36 -0.44 2.24
N ASN A 33 11.39 0.34 2.71
CA ASN A 33 10.76 0.08 3.99
C ASN A 33 9.31 0.52 4.02
N SER A 34 8.54 -0.09 4.91
CA SER A 34 7.11 0.20 5.07
C SER A 34 6.79 0.88 6.41
N TYR A 35 7.78 1.45 7.11
CA TYR A 35 7.59 2.03 8.45
C TYR A 35 6.52 3.13 8.50
N PHE A 36 6.41 3.90 7.42
CA PHE A 36 5.49 5.03 7.31
C PHE A 36 4.43 4.83 6.24
N ALA A 37 4.26 3.61 5.73
CA ALA A 37 3.33 3.28 4.65
C ALA A 37 1.86 3.63 4.93
N LEU A 38 1.49 3.81 6.21
CA LEU A 38 0.16 4.25 6.61
C LEU A 38 0.04 5.78 6.75
N VAL A 39 1.13 6.55 6.73
CA VAL A 39 1.11 8.00 6.98
C VAL A 39 1.87 8.83 5.94
N ALA A 40 2.49 8.18 4.97
CA ALA A 40 3.17 8.78 3.85
C ALA A 40 3.26 7.77 2.71
N ASP A 41 3.39 8.27 1.49
CA ASP A 41 3.74 7.45 0.34
C ASP A 41 5.14 6.82 0.53
N ASP A 42 5.33 5.59 0.05
CA ASP A 42 6.48 4.78 0.44
C ASP A 42 6.97 3.82 -0.67
N PRO A 43 8.28 3.50 -0.71
CA PRO A 43 8.89 2.71 -1.77
C PRO A 43 8.44 1.24 -1.80
N SER A 44 7.92 0.69 -0.69
CA SER A 44 7.51 -0.72 -0.61
C SER A 44 6.21 -1.00 -1.36
N ILE A 45 5.28 -0.05 -1.39
CA ILE A 45 4.09 -0.13 -2.25
C ILE A 45 4.49 0.20 -3.69
N GLN A 46 5.28 1.25 -3.88
CA GLN A 46 5.68 1.76 -5.20
C GLN A 46 6.31 0.70 -6.11
N ILE A 47 7.16 -0.17 -5.57
CA ILE A 47 7.80 -1.24 -6.35
C ILE A 47 6.78 -2.27 -6.86
N VAL A 48 5.77 -2.59 -6.05
CA VAL A 48 4.72 -3.56 -6.38
C VAL A 48 3.84 -3.00 -7.49
N THR A 49 3.38 -1.75 -7.33
CA THR A 49 2.53 -1.07 -8.30
C THR A 49 3.24 -0.81 -9.62
N ASN A 50 4.55 -0.49 -9.60
CA ASN A 50 5.36 -0.40 -10.80
C ASN A 50 5.44 -1.75 -11.55
N ALA A 51 5.66 -2.85 -10.83
CA ALA A 51 5.70 -4.18 -11.43
C ALA A 51 4.35 -4.59 -12.03
N GLN A 52 3.25 -4.34 -11.32
CA GLN A 52 1.89 -4.56 -11.78
C GLN A 52 1.61 -3.77 -13.06
N LYS A 53 1.91 -2.46 -13.08
CA LYS A 53 1.74 -1.61 -14.26
C LYS A 53 2.57 -2.09 -15.43
N TRP A 54 3.86 -2.38 -15.23
CA TRP A 54 4.76 -2.93 -16.25
C TRP A 54 4.21 -4.22 -16.87
N TYR A 55 3.60 -5.10 -16.07
CA TYR A 55 3.00 -6.33 -16.55
C TYR A 55 1.71 -6.06 -17.34
N VAL A 56 0.82 -5.23 -16.81
CA VAL A 56 -0.45 -4.91 -17.47
C VAL A 56 -0.21 -4.20 -18.81
N GLU A 57 0.74 -3.27 -18.87
CA GLU A 57 1.16 -2.61 -20.12
C GLU A 57 1.64 -3.58 -21.20
N LYS A 58 2.13 -4.77 -20.84
CA LYS A 58 2.54 -5.80 -21.80
C LYS A 58 1.36 -6.63 -22.28
N ILE A 59 0.49 -7.07 -21.37
CA ILE A 59 -0.60 -8.00 -21.70
C ILE A 59 -1.76 -7.33 -22.45
N VAL A 60 -1.96 -6.01 -22.30
CA VAL A 60 -3.05 -5.29 -22.99
C VAL A 60 -2.69 -4.86 -24.42
N ARG A 61 -1.41 -4.93 -24.83
CA ARG A 61 -1.00 -4.56 -26.19
C ARG A 61 -1.68 -5.44 -27.23
N GLY A 62 -2.21 -4.83 -28.27
CA GLY A 62 -2.96 -5.47 -29.34
C GLY A 62 -4.36 -5.96 -28.94
N THR A 63 -4.83 -5.64 -27.74
CA THR A 63 -6.18 -5.95 -27.27
C THR A 63 -7.11 -4.73 -27.41
N GLU A 64 -8.40 -4.91 -27.15
CA GLU A 64 -9.37 -3.79 -27.11
C GLU A 64 -9.11 -2.81 -25.95
N TYR A 65 -8.28 -3.19 -24.98
CA TYR A 65 -7.92 -2.38 -23.82
C TYR A 65 -6.64 -1.56 -24.03
N GLU A 66 -5.95 -1.73 -25.17
CA GLU A 66 -4.77 -0.93 -25.48
C GLU A 66 -5.10 0.57 -25.54
N GLY A 67 -4.28 1.38 -24.89
CA GLY A 67 -4.43 2.84 -24.87
C GLY A 67 -5.37 3.37 -23.77
N ILE A 68 -6.09 2.52 -23.04
CA ILE A 68 -6.78 2.94 -21.81
C ILE A 68 -5.73 3.19 -20.72
N PRO A 69 -5.79 4.32 -19.98
CA PRO A 69 -4.88 4.59 -18.87
C PRO A 69 -4.81 3.45 -17.84
N ILE A 70 -3.59 3.06 -17.46
CA ILE A 70 -3.35 2.00 -16.46
C ILE A 70 -2.94 2.63 -15.13
N LEU A 71 -3.74 2.34 -14.10
CA LEU A 71 -3.46 2.59 -12.70
C LEU A 71 -3.08 1.28 -12.01
N SER A 72 -2.52 1.36 -10.80
CA SER A 72 -2.15 0.18 -10.03
C SER A 72 -2.49 0.35 -8.55
N ALA A 73 -3.21 -0.62 -7.98
CA ALA A 73 -3.59 -0.62 -6.58
C ALA A 73 -2.69 -1.58 -5.78
N GLY A 74 -2.01 -1.04 -4.77
CA GLY A 74 -1.16 -1.78 -3.83
C GLY A 74 -1.48 -1.41 -2.38
N ALA A 75 -1.23 -2.34 -1.46
CA ALA A 75 -1.45 -2.12 -0.03
C ALA A 75 -0.20 -2.50 0.78
N PRO A 76 0.05 -1.85 1.92
CA PRO A 76 1.16 -2.24 2.78
C PRO A 76 0.78 -3.45 3.63
N PHE A 77 1.25 -4.63 3.22
CA PHE A 77 0.94 -5.88 3.93
C PHE A 77 1.64 -6.02 5.28
N LYS A 78 2.82 -5.40 5.42
CA LYS A 78 3.60 -5.35 6.67
C LYS A 78 3.72 -3.90 7.14
N ALA A 79 2.77 -3.43 7.93
CA ALA A 79 2.74 -2.05 8.45
C ALA A 79 2.54 -2.02 9.97
N GLY A 80 3.12 -3.00 10.68
CA GLY A 80 2.96 -3.16 12.11
C GLY A 80 1.51 -3.48 12.53
N GLY A 81 0.93 -2.61 13.36
CA GLY A 81 -0.42 -2.78 13.90
C GLY A 81 -0.57 -4.04 14.76
N ARG A 82 -1.60 -4.84 14.50
CA ARG A 82 -1.91 -6.05 15.29
C ARG A 82 -0.79 -7.10 15.28
N GLN A 83 0.07 -7.06 14.25
CA GLN A 83 1.15 -8.02 14.08
C GLN A 83 2.43 -7.63 14.86
N GLY A 84 2.44 -6.45 15.50
CA GLY A 84 3.53 -6.01 16.39
C GLY A 84 4.49 -5.01 15.77
N ALA A 85 5.36 -4.43 16.61
CA ALA A 85 6.26 -3.34 16.26
C ALA A 85 7.44 -3.72 15.34
N ASP A 86 7.65 -5.03 15.12
CA ASP A 86 8.69 -5.57 14.23
C ASP A 86 8.12 -6.05 12.88
N TYR A 87 6.80 -5.93 12.67
CA TYR A 87 6.13 -6.44 11.47
C TYR A 87 6.13 -5.43 10.31
N TYR A 88 7.33 -5.14 9.80
CA TYR A 88 7.56 -4.24 8.67
C TYR A 88 8.41 -4.91 7.61
N THR A 89 8.34 -4.42 6.38
CA THR A 89 9.32 -4.73 5.34
C THR A 89 10.47 -3.76 5.48
N VAL A 90 11.69 -4.30 5.47
CA VAL A 90 12.93 -3.54 5.55
C VAL A 90 13.95 -4.23 4.66
N LEU A 91 14.45 -3.51 3.66
CA LEU A 91 15.47 -3.96 2.74
C LEU A 91 16.47 -2.83 2.53
N GLU A 92 17.73 -3.10 2.87
CA GLU A 92 18.83 -2.20 2.59
C GLU A 92 19.23 -2.26 1.10
N PRO A 93 19.89 -1.23 0.57
CA PRO A 93 20.49 -1.29 -0.76
C PRO A 93 21.38 -2.52 -0.95
N GLY A 94 21.26 -3.18 -2.11
CA GLY A 94 22.01 -4.38 -2.46
C GLY A 94 21.17 -5.44 -3.14
N ASP A 95 21.65 -6.68 -3.06
CA ASP A 95 21.04 -7.84 -3.72
C ASP A 95 19.64 -8.14 -3.19
N ILE A 96 18.74 -8.44 -4.13
CA ILE A 96 17.37 -8.87 -3.87
C ILE A 96 17.27 -10.35 -4.20
N ALA A 97 16.82 -11.15 -3.24
CA ALA A 97 16.51 -12.56 -3.43
C ALA A 97 14.99 -12.82 -3.38
N LEU A 98 14.57 -14.04 -3.73
CA LEU A 98 13.16 -14.45 -3.71
C LEU A 98 12.49 -14.23 -2.33
N LYS A 99 13.23 -14.39 -1.22
CA LYS A 99 12.73 -14.09 0.14
C LYS A 99 12.35 -12.61 0.32
N ASN A 100 13.07 -11.69 -0.34
CA ASN A 100 12.77 -10.27 -0.26
C ASN A 100 11.51 -9.94 -1.06
N VAL A 101 11.34 -10.57 -2.22
CA VAL A 101 10.10 -10.48 -3.01
C VAL A 101 8.91 -11.01 -2.22
N ALA A 102 9.07 -12.14 -1.53
CA ALA A 102 8.03 -12.72 -0.68
C ALA A 102 7.71 -11.83 0.54
N ASP A 103 8.67 -11.08 1.07
CA ASP A 103 8.42 -10.12 2.16
C ASP A 103 7.64 -8.88 1.67
N LEU A 104 7.91 -8.41 0.45
CA LEU A 104 7.19 -7.31 -0.20
C LEU A 104 5.75 -7.69 -0.57
N TYR A 105 5.52 -8.94 -0.98
CA TYR A 105 4.19 -9.43 -1.33
C TYR A 105 3.95 -10.82 -0.72
N ILE A 106 3.43 -10.84 0.51
CA ILE A 106 3.31 -12.04 1.35
C ILE A 106 2.22 -13.03 0.90
N TYR A 107 1.24 -12.56 0.11
CA TYR A 107 0.10 -13.38 -0.31
C TYR A 107 0.29 -13.94 -1.73
N PRO A 108 -0.02 -15.22 -1.99
CA PRO A 108 0.06 -15.82 -3.33
C PRO A 108 -1.15 -15.41 -4.20
N ASN A 109 -1.50 -14.13 -4.22
CA ASN A 109 -2.65 -13.63 -4.95
C ASN A 109 -2.30 -13.44 -6.43
N THR A 110 -3.16 -13.94 -7.32
CA THR A 110 -3.02 -13.74 -8.77
C THR A 110 -3.37 -12.31 -9.17
N LEU A 111 -2.72 -11.82 -10.22
CA LEU A 111 -2.98 -10.49 -10.76
C LEU A 111 -4.35 -10.46 -11.43
N ARG A 112 -5.08 -9.37 -11.22
CA ARG A 112 -6.33 -9.06 -11.89
C ARG A 112 -6.27 -7.65 -12.45
N VAL A 113 -7.00 -7.42 -13.54
CA VAL A 113 -7.25 -6.07 -14.05
C VAL A 113 -8.74 -5.84 -14.04
N VAL A 114 -9.16 -4.76 -13.39
CA VAL A 114 -10.54 -4.27 -13.43
C VAL A 114 -10.63 -3.04 -14.31
N LYS A 115 -11.76 -2.85 -14.97
CA LYS A 115 -12.06 -1.61 -15.71
C LYS A 115 -13.03 -0.76 -14.87
N LEU A 116 -12.59 0.42 -14.49
CA LEU A 116 -13.35 1.33 -13.63
C LEU A 116 -13.42 2.72 -14.25
N ASN A 117 -14.48 3.45 -13.94
CA ASN A 117 -14.54 4.88 -14.25
C ASN A 117 -13.98 5.73 -13.10
N GLY A 118 -13.79 7.03 -13.33
CA GLY A 118 -13.19 7.93 -12.33
C GLY A 118 -13.99 8.06 -11.04
N ALA A 119 -15.32 7.93 -11.11
CA ALA A 119 -16.15 7.89 -9.90
C ALA A 119 -15.85 6.63 -9.06
N GLN A 120 -15.74 5.46 -9.70
CA GLN A 120 -15.41 4.21 -9.03
C GLN A 120 -14.00 4.19 -8.45
N VAL A 121 -13.01 4.78 -9.16
CA VAL A 121 -11.65 4.96 -8.62
C VAL A 121 -11.67 5.82 -7.36
N ARG A 122 -12.46 6.90 -7.33
CA ARG A 122 -12.65 7.71 -6.12
C ARG A 122 -13.26 6.89 -4.98
N GLU A 123 -14.34 6.16 -5.24
CA GLU A 123 -15.02 5.38 -4.20
C GLU A 123 -14.12 4.26 -3.62
N TRP A 124 -13.23 3.68 -4.43
CA TRP A 124 -12.18 2.77 -3.95
C TRP A 124 -11.28 3.49 -2.94
N LEU A 125 -10.72 4.65 -3.32
CA LEU A 125 -9.86 5.44 -2.45
C LEU A 125 -10.59 5.91 -1.17
N GLU A 126 -11.88 6.22 -1.25
CA GLU A 126 -12.71 6.57 -0.08
C GLU A 126 -12.84 5.39 0.90
N MET A 127 -12.98 4.16 0.40
CA MET A 127 -13.00 2.96 1.24
C MET A 127 -11.64 2.75 1.91
N SER A 128 -10.53 2.92 1.17
CA SER A 128 -9.18 2.87 1.73
C SER A 128 -8.92 3.95 2.78
N ALA A 129 -9.49 5.15 2.60
CA ALA A 129 -9.38 6.25 3.59
C ALA A 129 -10.05 5.94 4.95
N GLY A 130 -10.76 4.81 5.08
CA GLY A 130 -11.21 4.24 6.36
C GLY A 130 -10.07 3.85 7.31
N GLN A 131 -8.82 3.77 6.81
CA GLN A 131 -7.59 3.59 7.59
C GLN A 131 -7.35 4.71 8.61
N PHE A 132 -7.99 5.87 8.45
CA PHE A 132 -7.74 7.05 9.28
C PHE A 132 -8.90 7.39 10.21
N ASN A 133 -8.58 7.75 11.45
CA ASN A 133 -9.55 8.40 12.33
C ASN A 133 -9.86 9.80 11.82
N GLN A 134 -11.05 10.31 12.15
CA GLN A 134 -11.38 11.71 11.90
C GLN A 134 -10.58 12.59 12.87
N ILE A 135 -9.96 13.65 12.35
CA ILE A 135 -9.22 14.64 13.13
C ILE A 135 -10.08 15.90 13.28
N ASP A 136 -10.31 16.36 14.51
CA ASP A 136 -10.90 17.66 14.79
C ASP A 136 -9.79 18.71 14.94
N PRO A 137 -9.66 19.67 14.01
CA PRO A 137 -8.61 20.70 14.06
C PRO A 137 -8.64 21.60 15.30
N GLY A 138 -9.79 21.69 15.98
CA GLY A 138 -10.00 22.52 17.16
C GLY A 138 -9.97 21.76 18.49
N ALA A 139 -9.93 20.43 18.46
CA ALA A 139 -9.93 19.63 19.68
C ALA A 139 -8.59 19.72 20.41
N ALA A 140 -8.67 19.82 21.74
CA ALA A 140 -7.51 19.73 22.62
C ALA A 140 -7.08 18.28 22.82
N GLY A 141 -5.77 18.06 22.98
CA GLY A 141 -5.20 16.73 23.24
C GLY A 141 -4.62 16.06 21.99
N GLU A 142 -4.01 14.89 22.21
CA GLU A 142 -3.49 14.04 21.14
C GLU A 142 -4.63 13.35 20.40
N GLN A 143 -4.54 13.28 19.08
CA GLN A 143 -5.48 12.55 18.21
C GLN A 143 -4.70 11.53 17.38
N ALA A 144 -4.99 10.25 17.60
CA ALA A 144 -4.35 9.18 16.83
C ALA A 144 -4.86 9.19 15.39
N LEU A 145 -3.96 9.28 14.41
CA LEU A 145 -4.27 9.31 12.99
C LEU A 145 -4.75 7.94 12.49
N ILE A 146 -4.06 6.87 12.90
CA ILE A 146 -4.29 5.51 12.39
C ILE A 146 -5.47 4.86 13.13
N ASN A 147 -6.46 4.39 12.37
CA ASN A 147 -7.53 3.53 12.86
C ASN A 147 -7.05 2.08 12.96
N THR A 148 -6.70 1.62 14.15
CA THR A 148 -6.22 0.24 14.40
C THR A 148 -7.32 -0.83 14.26
N GLY A 149 -8.58 -0.40 14.13
CA GLY A 149 -9.71 -1.25 13.77
C GLY A 149 -9.77 -1.61 12.29
N PHE A 150 -9.08 -0.83 11.43
CA PHE A 150 -9.04 -1.03 9.99
C PHE A 150 -7.75 -1.79 9.60
N PRO A 151 -7.86 -2.96 8.93
CA PRO A 151 -6.67 -3.72 8.53
C PRO A 151 -5.84 -3.00 7.46
N SER A 152 -4.51 -2.98 7.60
CA SER A 152 -3.62 -2.28 6.67
C SER A 152 -3.65 -2.83 5.24
N TYR A 153 -3.93 -4.13 5.05
CA TYR A 153 -4.13 -4.73 3.73
C TYR A 153 -5.41 -4.26 3.02
N ASN A 154 -6.24 -3.44 3.68
CA ASN A 154 -7.35 -2.72 3.08
C ASN A 154 -7.05 -1.23 2.83
N PHE A 155 -5.87 -0.75 3.18
CA PHE A 155 -5.42 0.58 2.79
C PHE A 155 -4.71 0.48 1.45
N ASP A 156 -5.48 0.59 0.36
CA ASP A 156 -4.92 0.57 -0.98
C ASP A 156 -4.51 2.00 -1.37
N VAL A 157 -3.27 2.13 -1.83
CA VAL A 157 -2.76 3.28 -2.59
C VAL A 157 -2.95 2.98 -4.07
N ILE A 158 -3.39 3.97 -4.84
CA ILE A 158 -3.56 3.83 -6.30
C ILE A 158 -2.55 4.73 -7.02
N ASP A 159 -1.55 4.11 -7.63
CA ASP A 159 -0.55 4.78 -8.45
C ASP A 159 -1.07 5.09 -9.86
N GLY A 160 -0.56 6.19 -10.41
CA GLY A 160 -0.99 6.77 -11.69
C GLY A 160 -1.99 7.92 -11.54
N VAL A 161 -2.62 8.08 -10.38
CA VAL A 161 -3.40 9.27 -10.00
C VAL A 161 -2.75 9.95 -8.80
N SER A 162 -2.88 11.27 -8.69
CA SER A 162 -2.48 12.01 -7.50
C SER A 162 -3.70 12.52 -6.74
N TYR A 163 -3.68 12.48 -5.40
CA TYR A 163 -4.83 12.86 -4.57
C TYR A 163 -4.41 13.27 -3.15
N LYS A 164 -5.32 13.87 -2.40
CA LYS A 164 -5.15 14.14 -0.97
C LYS A 164 -6.27 13.54 -0.15
N ILE A 165 -5.98 13.23 1.10
CA ILE A 165 -6.95 12.70 2.07
C ILE A 165 -7.25 13.76 3.15
N ASP A 166 -8.48 14.31 3.14
CA ASP A 166 -8.99 15.22 4.17
C ASP A 166 -9.54 14.42 5.36
N VAL A 167 -8.67 14.18 6.34
CA VAL A 167 -9.03 13.47 7.58
C VAL A 167 -9.89 14.31 8.53
N THR A 168 -10.19 15.58 8.21
CA THR A 168 -11.16 16.37 9.01
C THR A 168 -12.60 15.94 8.76
N LYS A 169 -12.86 15.22 7.67
CA LYS A 169 -14.18 14.67 7.36
C LYS A 169 -14.35 13.27 7.96
N PRO A 170 -15.58 12.87 8.35
CA PRO A 170 -15.86 11.48 8.69
C PRO A 170 -15.59 10.56 7.49
N ALA A 171 -15.17 9.32 7.75
CA ALA A 171 -14.99 8.31 6.71
C ALA A 171 -16.30 8.06 5.96
N ARG A 172 -16.23 7.90 4.64
CA ARG A 172 -17.40 7.63 3.80
C ARG A 172 -17.99 6.25 4.07
N TYR A 173 -17.14 5.24 4.19
CA TYR A 173 -17.51 3.84 4.34
C TYR A 173 -17.18 3.30 5.72
N ASN A 174 -17.96 2.32 6.19
CA ASN A 174 -17.55 1.42 7.26
C ASN A 174 -16.82 0.19 6.69
N LYS A 175 -16.35 -0.71 7.57
CA LYS A 175 -15.60 -1.92 7.16
C LYS A 175 -16.47 -2.94 6.38
N GLU A 176 -17.78 -2.82 6.46
CA GLU A 176 -18.76 -3.61 5.69
C GLU A 176 -18.96 -3.06 4.27
N GLY A 177 -18.35 -1.92 3.91
CA GLY A 177 -18.54 -1.28 2.61
C GLY A 177 -19.84 -0.48 2.51
N GLU A 178 -20.51 -0.21 3.63
CA GLU A 178 -21.73 0.60 3.66
C GLU A 178 -21.38 2.09 3.73
N VAL A 179 -22.11 2.91 2.97
CA VAL A 179 -21.97 4.36 3.02
C VAL A 179 -22.55 4.90 4.34
N VAL A 180 -21.69 5.33 5.25
CA VAL A 180 -22.04 5.88 6.56
C VAL A 180 -21.91 7.40 6.64
N SER A 181 -21.37 8.04 5.60
CA SER A 181 -21.25 9.49 5.47
C SER A 181 -21.43 9.96 4.03
N GLN A 182 -21.98 11.16 3.85
CA GLN A 182 -22.08 11.84 2.56
C GLN A 182 -20.81 12.63 2.19
N HIS A 183 -19.84 12.71 3.10
CA HIS A 183 -18.57 13.40 2.84
C HIS A 183 -17.61 12.53 2.04
N HIS A 184 -16.78 13.19 1.23
CA HIS A 184 -15.62 12.61 0.55
C HIS A 184 -14.36 13.11 1.25
N ARG A 185 -13.47 12.19 1.63
CA ARG A 185 -12.13 12.53 2.12
C ARG A 185 -11.16 12.75 0.97
N ILE A 186 -11.37 12.10 -0.17
CA ILE A 186 -10.49 12.18 -1.32
C ILE A 186 -10.76 13.51 -2.05
N VAL A 187 -9.77 14.39 -1.99
CA VAL A 187 -9.78 15.71 -2.64
C VAL A 187 -8.61 15.82 -3.61
N ASP A 188 -8.65 16.81 -4.50
CA ASP A 188 -7.59 17.06 -5.50
C ASP A 188 -7.21 15.82 -6.35
N LEU A 189 -8.16 14.91 -6.61
CA LEU A 189 -7.92 13.71 -7.42
C LEU A 189 -7.65 14.07 -8.89
N THR A 190 -6.43 13.79 -9.35
CA THR A 190 -5.93 14.16 -10.67
C THR A 190 -5.25 12.98 -11.37
N PHE A 191 -5.29 12.99 -12.70
CA PHE A 191 -4.57 12.10 -13.60
C PHE A 191 -3.85 12.97 -14.64
N ASP A 192 -2.55 12.78 -14.84
CA ASP A 192 -1.70 13.62 -15.71
C ASP A 192 -1.90 15.13 -15.46
N GLY A 193 -2.00 15.52 -14.18
CA GLY A 193 -2.20 16.91 -13.75
C GLY A 193 -3.58 17.51 -14.04
N LYS A 194 -4.53 16.71 -14.56
CA LYS A 194 -5.92 17.13 -14.81
C LYS A 194 -6.86 16.46 -13.82
N ALA A 195 -7.93 17.15 -13.44
CA ALA A 195 -8.95 16.56 -12.57
C ALA A 195 -9.54 15.29 -13.20
N VAL A 196 -9.65 14.22 -12.42
CA VAL A 196 -10.34 13.00 -12.84
C VAL A 196 -11.84 13.27 -12.91
N THR A 197 -12.45 13.09 -14.08
CA THR A 197 -13.91 13.17 -14.25
C THR A 197 -14.56 11.82 -13.99
N GLU A 198 -15.87 11.80 -13.76
CA GLU A 198 -16.61 10.58 -13.43
C GLU A 198 -16.59 9.55 -14.58
N GLU A 199 -16.46 10.02 -15.83
CA GLU A 199 -16.53 9.22 -17.05
C GLU A 199 -15.16 8.76 -17.57
N MET A 200 -14.04 9.28 -17.02
CA MET A 200 -12.71 8.80 -17.41
C MET A 200 -12.60 7.31 -17.11
N GLU A 201 -12.18 6.52 -18.10
CA GLU A 201 -11.99 5.08 -17.93
C GLU A 201 -10.53 4.75 -17.59
N PHE A 202 -10.36 3.83 -16.65
CA PHE A 202 -9.06 3.34 -16.20
C PHE A 202 -9.06 1.82 -16.17
N LEU A 203 -7.92 1.24 -16.50
CA LEU A 203 -7.58 -0.13 -16.12
C LEU A 203 -6.85 -0.07 -14.79
N VAL A 204 -7.34 -0.76 -13.76
CA VAL A 204 -6.67 -0.80 -12.46
C VAL A 204 -6.10 -2.20 -12.25
N ALA A 205 -4.77 -2.29 -12.24
CA ALA A 205 -4.07 -3.50 -11.86
C ALA A 205 -4.23 -3.75 -10.36
N THR A 206 -4.60 -4.96 -9.98
CA THR A 206 -4.85 -5.35 -8.60
C THR A 206 -4.66 -6.86 -8.43
N ASN A 207 -5.28 -7.43 -7.41
CA ASN A 207 -5.19 -8.85 -7.09
C ASN A 207 -6.57 -9.52 -7.01
N ASN A 208 -6.58 -10.85 -7.11
CA ASN A 208 -7.81 -11.64 -7.10
C ASN A 208 -8.64 -11.48 -5.82
N TYR A 209 -8.02 -11.35 -4.64
CA TYR A 209 -8.76 -11.09 -3.40
C TYR A 209 -9.59 -9.80 -3.49
N ARG A 210 -8.95 -8.68 -3.87
CA ARG A 210 -9.64 -7.39 -3.98
C ARG A 210 -10.69 -7.41 -5.07
N ALA A 211 -10.33 -7.91 -6.25
CA ALA A 211 -11.19 -7.92 -7.42
C ALA A 211 -12.43 -8.83 -7.28
N SER A 212 -12.44 -9.75 -6.32
CA SER A 212 -13.54 -10.69 -6.07
C SER A 212 -14.34 -10.39 -4.79
N GLY A 213 -14.33 -9.14 -4.32
CA GLY A 213 -15.13 -8.67 -3.18
C GLY A 213 -14.37 -8.58 -1.86
N GLY A 214 -13.07 -8.88 -1.84
CA GLY A 214 -12.23 -8.77 -0.65
C GLY A 214 -12.29 -7.36 -0.06
N GLY A 215 -12.49 -7.28 1.26
CA GLY A 215 -12.60 -6.02 1.99
C GLY A 215 -13.89 -5.23 1.72
N ASN A 216 -14.85 -5.77 0.97
CA ASN A 216 -16.14 -5.13 0.63
C ASN A 216 -15.98 -3.80 -0.14
N PHE A 217 -14.99 -3.72 -1.03
CA PHE A 217 -14.75 -2.51 -1.80
C PHE A 217 -15.83 -2.28 -2.88
N PRO A 218 -16.29 -1.04 -3.06
CA PRO A 218 -17.32 -0.72 -4.05
C PRO A 218 -16.83 -1.05 -5.47
N ALA A 219 -17.73 -1.59 -6.30
CA ALA A 219 -17.48 -1.97 -7.69
C ALA A 219 -16.42 -3.07 -7.92
N LEU A 220 -16.01 -3.81 -6.88
CA LEU A 220 -15.00 -4.86 -6.95
C LEU A 220 -15.51 -6.24 -6.53
N ASP A 221 -16.78 -6.53 -6.80
CA ASP A 221 -17.44 -7.82 -6.50
C ASP A 221 -17.20 -8.91 -7.56
N GLY A 222 -16.25 -8.69 -8.47
CA GLY A 222 -15.98 -9.53 -9.64
C GLY A 222 -16.58 -9.00 -10.95
N SER A 223 -17.59 -8.13 -10.88
CA SER A 223 -18.29 -7.63 -12.09
C SER A 223 -17.46 -6.69 -12.97
N SER A 224 -16.43 -6.06 -12.41
CA SER A 224 -15.54 -5.12 -13.11
C SER A 224 -14.29 -5.78 -13.69
N VAL A 225 -14.07 -7.08 -13.44
CA VAL A 225 -12.88 -7.81 -13.91
C VAL A 225 -12.93 -7.96 -15.42
N ILE A 226 -11.88 -7.48 -16.09
CA ILE A 226 -11.70 -7.63 -17.54
C ILE A 226 -10.56 -8.58 -17.91
N ILE A 227 -9.60 -8.78 -17.01
CA ILE A 227 -8.47 -9.69 -17.22
C ILE A 227 -8.20 -10.49 -15.95
N GLU A 228 -8.18 -11.81 -16.12
CA GLU A 228 -7.72 -12.77 -15.12
C GLU A 228 -6.34 -13.32 -15.51
N ALA A 229 -5.28 -12.69 -15.01
CA ALA A 229 -3.93 -13.17 -15.27
C ALA A 229 -3.67 -14.49 -14.52
N PRO A 230 -2.92 -15.44 -15.13
CA PRO A 230 -2.53 -16.67 -14.45
C PRO A 230 -1.40 -16.43 -13.43
N ASP A 231 -0.65 -15.35 -13.59
CA ASP A 231 0.53 -15.05 -12.78
C ASP A 231 0.17 -14.46 -11.41
N GLU A 232 0.90 -14.91 -10.38
CA GLU A 232 0.87 -14.33 -9.04
C GLU A 232 1.54 -12.95 -9.03
N ASN A 233 1.02 -12.01 -8.22
CA ASN A 233 1.63 -10.67 -8.08
C ASN A 233 3.10 -10.76 -7.64
N ARG A 234 3.45 -11.72 -6.79
CA ARG A 234 4.86 -11.95 -6.39
C ARG A 234 5.73 -12.40 -7.55
N THR A 235 5.20 -13.20 -8.48
CA THR A 235 5.91 -13.65 -9.69
C THR A 235 6.06 -12.49 -10.67
N VAL A 236 5.02 -11.67 -10.81
CA VAL A 236 5.08 -10.41 -11.58
C VAL A 236 6.15 -9.48 -11.02
N LEU A 237 6.21 -9.31 -9.71
CA LEU A 237 7.23 -8.51 -9.02
C LEU A 237 8.65 -9.07 -9.26
N ALA A 238 8.85 -10.37 -9.08
CA ALA A 238 10.15 -11.00 -9.34
C ALA A 238 10.59 -10.81 -10.79
N ASN A 239 9.69 -11.05 -11.74
CA ASN A 239 9.98 -10.87 -13.17
C ASN A 239 10.28 -9.42 -13.53
N TYR A 240 9.59 -8.46 -12.92
CA TYR A 240 9.88 -7.04 -13.09
C TYR A 240 11.29 -6.71 -12.61
N ILE A 241 11.66 -7.09 -11.39
CA ILE A 241 13.00 -6.86 -10.83
C ILE A 241 14.07 -7.51 -11.70
N PHE A 242 13.84 -8.75 -12.15
CA PHE A 242 14.74 -9.48 -13.02
C PHE A 242 14.93 -8.79 -14.39
N ASP A 243 13.84 -8.28 -14.99
CA ASP A 243 13.87 -7.54 -16.26
C ASP A 243 14.62 -6.20 -16.13
N GLN A 244 14.40 -5.49 -15.02
CA GLN A 244 15.08 -4.22 -14.74
C GLN A 244 16.55 -4.41 -14.34
N LYS A 245 16.90 -5.57 -13.76
CA LYS A 245 18.19 -5.94 -13.15
C LYS A 245 18.55 -5.14 -11.91
N SER A 246 18.43 -3.82 -12.00
CA SER A 246 18.66 -2.88 -10.90
C SER A 246 17.47 -1.92 -10.80
N ILE A 247 16.94 -1.74 -9.60
CA ILE A 247 15.79 -0.89 -9.32
C ILE A 247 16.16 0.22 -8.35
N ASN A 248 15.43 1.34 -8.43
CA ASN A 248 15.52 2.44 -7.48
C ASN A 248 14.11 2.86 -7.07
N PRO A 249 13.43 2.09 -6.21
CA PRO A 249 12.06 2.39 -5.82
C PRO A 249 12.04 3.68 -4.99
N ALA A 250 11.31 4.67 -5.47
CA ALA A 250 11.12 5.95 -4.81
C ALA A 250 9.64 6.33 -4.93
N ALA A 251 9.03 6.64 -3.78
CA ALA A 251 7.70 7.21 -3.70
C ALA A 251 7.58 8.41 -4.64
N ASP A 252 6.55 8.42 -5.49
CA ASP A 252 6.28 9.53 -6.40
C ASP A 252 5.48 10.65 -5.73
N ASN A 253 5.08 10.45 -4.46
CA ASN A 253 4.25 11.35 -3.67
C ASN A 253 2.89 11.61 -4.34
N ASN A 254 2.34 10.58 -4.99
CA ASN A 254 1.01 10.65 -5.56
C ASN A 254 -0.06 10.98 -4.51
N TRP A 255 0.12 10.58 -3.25
CA TRP A 255 -0.85 10.89 -2.19
C TRP A 255 -0.23 11.60 -0.99
N SER A 256 -1.05 12.42 -0.34
CA SER A 256 -0.73 13.04 0.95
C SER A 256 -2.00 13.36 1.74
N PHE A 257 -1.85 13.83 2.98
CA PHE A 257 -2.97 14.39 3.72
C PHE A 257 -3.25 15.82 3.29
N ALA A 258 -4.52 16.20 3.21
CA ALA A 258 -4.89 17.60 3.05
C ALA A 258 -4.58 18.36 4.36
N PRO A 259 -4.11 19.62 4.29
CA PRO A 259 -3.93 20.46 5.47
C PRO A 259 -5.21 20.55 6.29
N ILE A 260 -5.13 20.19 7.57
CA ILE A 260 -6.29 20.13 8.47
C ILE A 260 -6.66 21.51 9.04
N GLY A 261 -5.77 22.50 8.92
CA GLY A 261 -5.86 23.78 9.62
C GLY A 261 -5.70 23.62 11.15
N GLY A 262 -5.85 24.73 11.88
CA GLY A 262 -5.83 24.69 13.35
C GLY A 262 -4.50 24.23 13.95
N ALA A 263 -4.56 23.67 15.15
CA ALA A 263 -3.38 23.30 15.96
C ALA A 263 -3.51 21.92 16.63
N ALA A 264 -4.32 21.03 16.04
CA ALA A 264 -4.51 19.67 16.54
C ALA A 264 -3.17 18.92 16.62
N LYS A 265 -2.98 18.19 17.73
CA LYS A 265 -1.79 17.36 17.94
C LYS A 265 -2.05 15.97 17.39
N VAL A 266 -1.70 15.75 16.13
CA VAL A 266 -1.91 14.46 15.48
C VAL A 266 -0.74 13.54 15.80
N THR A 267 -1.05 12.29 16.18
CA THR A 267 -0.05 11.28 16.55
C THR A 267 -0.26 9.98 15.80
N PHE A 268 0.78 9.18 15.68
CA PHE A 268 0.71 7.81 15.17
C PHE A 268 1.79 6.95 15.84
N THR A 269 1.74 5.65 15.62
CA THR A 269 2.71 4.69 16.18
C THR A 269 3.35 3.90 15.05
N THR A 270 4.67 3.68 15.13
CA THR A 270 5.42 2.82 14.20
C THR A 270 6.54 2.07 14.94
N SER A 271 7.38 1.32 14.22
CA SER A 271 8.53 0.62 14.76
C SER A 271 9.52 1.61 15.43
N PRO A 272 10.12 1.25 16.58
CA PRO A 272 11.26 1.99 17.14
C PRO A 272 12.46 2.06 16.18
N GLY A 273 12.61 1.10 15.26
CA GLY A 273 13.66 1.09 14.25
C GLY A 273 13.53 2.20 13.20
N ALA A 274 12.39 2.90 13.14
CA ALA A 274 12.11 3.91 12.12
C ALA A 274 12.69 5.30 12.44
N GLN A 275 13.35 5.49 13.59
CA GLN A 275 13.73 6.82 14.09
C GLN A 275 14.55 7.66 13.09
N ALA A 276 15.57 7.08 12.46
CA ALA A 276 16.43 7.82 11.52
C ALA A 276 15.65 8.34 10.30
N ILE A 277 14.66 7.56 9.83
CA ILE A 277 13.80 7.93 8.70
C ILE A 277 12.74 8.93 9.16
N ALA A 278 12.19 8.76 10.38
CA ALA A 278 11.22 9.69 10.98
C ALA A 278 11.76 11.12 11.01
N GLU A 279 13.01 11.28 11.45
CA GLU A 279 13.68 12.59 11.54
C GLU A 279 13.83 13.26 10.17
N GLN A 280 14.13 12.48 9.12
CA GLN A 280 14.24 12.99 7.74
C GLN A 280 12.88 13.44 7.18
N MET A 281 11.80 12.78 7.59
CA MET A 281 10.43 13.11 7.20
C MET A 281 9.81 14.23 8.05
N GLY A 282 10.54 14.74 9.05
CA GLY A 282 10.05 15.78 9.95
C GLY A 282 9.06 15.29 11.01
N PHE A 283 8.99 13.98 11.26
CA PHE A 283 8.17 13.42 12.34
C PHE A 283 8.87 13.56 13.69
N THR A 284 8.12 13.95 14.71
CA THR A 284 8.68 14.19 16.05
C THR A 284 8.44 13.00 16.96
N MET A 285 9.49 12.34 17.46
CA MET A 285 9.32 11.26 18.44
C MET A 285 8.77 11.81 19.76
N LEU A 286 7.70 11.19 20.27
CA LEU A 286 7.02 11.59 21.51
C LEU A 286 7.31 10.64 22.68
N GLY A 287 7.84 9.46 22.40
CA GLY A 287 8.23 8.44 23.38
C GLY A 287 7.75 7.05 22.99
N ASP A 288 7.89 6.10 23.91
CA ASP A 288 7.44 4.73 23.72
C ASP A 288 5.90 4.64 23.76
N ALA A 289 5.35 3.62 23.08
CA ALA A 289 3.95 3.28 23.04
C ALA A 289 3.72 1.82 23.44
N GLU A 290 2.45 1.45 23.64
CA GLU A 290 2.08 0.06 23.94
C GLU A 290 2.52 -0.91 22.85
N GLY A 291 2.75 -2.18 23.20
CA GLY A 291 3.10 -3.23 22.25
C GLY A 291 4.51 -3.10 21.64
N GLY A 292 5.41 -2.32 22.27
CA GLY A 292 6.77 -2.12 21.81
C GLY A 292 6.91 -1.12 20.66
N PHE A 293 5.85 -0.38 20.33
CA PHE A 293 5.89 0.67 19.31
C PHE A 293 6.54 1.95 19.84
N ALA A 294 6.96 2.82 18.93
CA ALA A 294 7.31 4.21 19.22
C ALA A 294 6.17 5.14 18.75
N LYS A 295 5.86 6.17 19.54
CA LYS A 295 4.87 7.20 19.21
C LYS A 295 5.54 8.40 18.56
N TYR A 296 4.94 8.88 17.48
CA TYR A 296 5.38 10.06 16.76
C TYR A 296 4.24 11.08 16.63
N GLY A 297 4.62 12.36 16.60
CA GLY A 297 3.78 13.49 16.24
C GLY A 297 3.99 13.87 14.78
N ILE A 298 2.90 14.23 14.10
CA ILE A 298 2.87 14.59 12.70
C ILE A 298 2.14 15.93 12.51
N ASP A 299 2.74 16.85 11.75
CA ASP A 299 2.14 18.15 11.43
C ASP A 299 1.50 18.10 10.04
N LEU A 300 0.21 17.76 10.01
CA LEU A 300 -0.56 17.65 8.76
C LEU A 300 -0.70 18.97 8.00
N ASN A 301 -0.34 20.12 8.59
CA ASN A 301 -0.35 21.41 7.89
C ASN A 301 0.93 21.68 7.08
N LYS A 302 1.98 20.86 7.28
CA LYS A 302 3.29 21.00 6.61
C LYS A 302 3.60 19.87 5.64
N LEU A 303 2.79 18.82 5.60
CA LEU A 303 2.99 17.69 4.70
C LEU A 303 2.47 18.04 3.30
N GLY A 304 3.32 17.86 2.28
CA GLY A 304 3.00 18.14 0.88
C GLY A 304 3.13 19.61 0.45
N GLN A 305 3.95 20.41 1.14
CA GLN A 305 4.47 21.68 0.62
C GLN A 305 5.84 21.50 -0.04
#